data_AF-A0A383DYW2-F1
#
_entry.id   AF-A0A383DYW2-F1
#
_cell.length_a   1.000
_cell.length_b   1.000
_cell.length_c   1.000
_cell.angle_alpha   90.00
_cell.angle_beta   90.00
_cell.angle_gamma   90.00
#
_symmetry.space_group_name_H-M   'P 1'
#
loop_
_entity.id
_entity.type
_entity.pdbx_description
1 polymer ?
#
loop_
_entity_poly.entity_id
_entity_poly.type
_entity_poly.pdbx_seq_one_letter_code
_entity_poly.pdbx_strand_id
1 'polypeptide(L)'
;MYQNAYFDGRTIHLWDDKLGYKKFSNKRYAYLPNKNGKFVALDGTRVKKVFRYDKKDSDLYESDVPAITRALVDNYTQSDEPSIGHKVMVFDIEVEVTEGFPSPTKAENKITSIALWDSLTDEYYCYVLDPENKLEIESEDRVLKSGNNTIIGYKSEVELLNAFFGKYNEIRP
;
A
#
# COMPACT_ATOMS: atom_id res chain seq x y z
N MET A 1 8.67 4.10 13.35
CA MET A 1 8.92 3.11 12.27
C MET A 1 8.12 3.52 11.04
N TYR A 2 8.21 2.79 9.92
CA TYR A 2 7.48 3.16 8.71
C TYR A 2 6.20 2.35 8.53
N GLN A 3 5.16 3.03 8.06
CA GLN A 3 3.92 2.42 7.60
C GLN A 3 3.97 2.10 6.10
N ASN A 4 4.60 2.98 5.30
CA ASN A 4 4.75 2.79 3.85
C ASN A 4 5.99 3.54 3.32
N ALA A 5 6.56 3.07 2.21
CA ALA A 5 7.68 3.72 1.54
C ALA A 5 7.59 3.53 0.01
N TYR A 6 7.77 4.61 -0.74
CA TYR A 6 7.71 4.60 -2.20
C TYR A 6 8.84 5.42 -2.83
N PHE A 7 9.37 4.97 -3.97
CA PHE A 7 10.47 5.61 -4.69
C PHE A 7 10.02 5.92 -6.11
N ASP A 8 9.92 7.21 -6.44
CA ASP A 8 9.43 7.68 -7.75
C ASP A 8 10.53 7.71 -8.84
N GLY A 9 11.74 7.20 -8.54
CA GLY A 9 12.92 7.29 -9.39
C GLY A 9 13.92 8.40 -8.99
N ARG A 10 13.49 9.37 -8.19
CA ARG A 10 14.31 10.49 -7.69
C ARG A 10 14.17 10.71 -6.18
N THR A 11 12.95 10.65 -5.68
CA THR A 11 12.52 11.01 -4.34
C THR A 11 12.03 9.79 -3.59
N ILE A 12 12.44 9.67 -2.33
CA ILE A 12 11.85 8.73 -1.38
C ILE A 12 10.67 9.42 -0.71
N HIS A 13 9.51 8.77 -0.80
CA HIS A 13 8.29 9.08 -0.06
C HIS A 13 8.20 8.11 1.11
N LEU A 14 8.15 8.61 2.34
CA LEU A 14 8.12 7.77 3.54
C LEU A 14 6.97 8.22 4.45
N TRP A 15 6.09 7.29 4.80
CA TRP A 15 5.05 7.48 5.80
C TRP A 15 5.54 6.84 7.09
N ASP A 16 5.95 7.69 8.04
CA ASP A 16 6.40 7.30 9.37
C ASP A 16 5.22 7.28 10.35
N ASP A 17 5.19 6.30 11.26
CA ASP A 17 4.11 6.10 12.23
C ASP A 17 3.95 7.24 13.25
N LYS A 18 5.00 8.02 13.51
CA LYS A 18 5.02 9.12 14.50
C LYS A 18 5.19 10.48 13.84
N LEU A 19 6.10 10.56 12.87
CA LEU A 19 6.45 11.80 12.18
C LEU A 19 5.56 12.06 10.96
N GLY A 20 4.75 11.09 10.55
CA GLY A 20 3.88 11.19 9.38
C GLY A 20 4.67 11.18 8.07
N TYR A 21 4.09 11.80 7.05
CA TYR A 21 4.66 11.80 5.70
C TYR A 21 5.87 12.74 5.58
N LYS A 22 6.99 12.21 5.09
CA LYS A 22 8.18 12.97 4.70
C LYS A 22 8.69 12.56 3.33
N LYS A 23 9.37 13.48 2.65
CA LYS A 23 10.01 13.23 1.36
C LYS A 23 11.45 13.72 1.35
N PHE A 24 12.35 12.96 0.73
CA PHE A 24 13.77 13.31 0.63
C PHE A 24 14.43 12.67 -0.59
N SER A 25 15.49 13.29 -1.09
CA SER A 25 16.26 12.76 -2.22
C SER A 25 16.92 11.42 -1.89
N ASN A 26 16.93 10.49 -2.84
CA ASN A 26 17.66 9.24 -2.69
C ASN A 26 19.18 9.50 -2.64
N LYS A 27 19.80 9.21 -1.48
CA LYS A 27 21.26 9.29 -1.29
C LYS A 27 21.91 7.97 -1.70
N ARG A 28 22.23 7.83 -2.99
CA ARG A 28 22.94 6.64 -3.49
C ARG A 28 24.36 6.57 -2.92
N TYR A 29 24.70 5.44 -2.33
CA TYR A 29 26.05 5.12 -1.88
C TYR A 29 26.35 3.64 -2.06
N ALA A 30 27.63 3.32 -2.10
CA ALA A 30 28.17 1.97 -2.08
C ALA A 30 29.38 1.96 -1.14
N TYR A 31 30.05 0.81 -1.04
CA TYR A 31 31.34 0.72 -0.36
C TYR A 31 32.39 0.10 -1.27
N LEU A 32 33.62 0.56 -1.15
CA LEU A 32 34.78 0.03 -1.87
C LEU A 32 35.87 -0.42 -0.90
N PRO A 33 36.65 -1.45 -1.24
CA PRO A 33 37.82 -1.87 -0.47
C PRO A 33 38.75 -0.70 -0.14
N ASN A 34 39.13 -0.59 1.11
CA ASN A 34 40.06 0.43 1.58
C ASN A 34 40.74 -0.05 2.88
N LYS A 35 42.07 -0.15 2.88
CA LYS A 35 42.86 -0.57 4.05
C LYS A 35 42.59 0.30 5.30
N ASN A 36 42.29 1.59 5.10
CA ASN A 36 41.96 2.54 6.16
C ASN A 36 40.44 2.78 6.27
N GLY A 37 39.63 1.87 5.71
CA GLY A 37 38.17 1.90 5.76
C GLY A 37 37.65 1.82 7.20
N LYS A 38 36.58 2.57 7.46
CA LYS A 38 35.92 2.61 8.79
C LYS A 38 34.96 1.44 9.01
N PHE A 39 34.54 0.77 7.94
CA PHE A 39 33.60 -0.33 7.98
C PHE A 39 34.31 -1.64 7.59
N VAL A 40 33.73 -2.76 7.99
CA VAL A 40 34.22 -4.10 7.66
C VAL A 40 33.06 -4.86 7.03
N ALA A 41 33.26 -5.36 5.81
CA ALA A 41 32.28 -6.20 5.12
C ALA A 41 32.26 -7.62 5.73
N LEU A 42 31.26 -8.43 5.34
CA LEU A 42 31.05 -9.77 5.92
C LEU A 42 32.22 -10.74 5.67
N ASP A 43 32.97 -10.53 4.59
CA ASP A 43 34.17 -11.29 4.24
C ASP A 43 35.44 -10.84 5.00
N GLY A 44 35.31 -9.85 5.90
CA GLY A 44 36.43 -9.26 6.65
C GLY A 44 37.16 -8.13 5.92
N THR A 45 36.78 -7.81 4.68
CA THR A 45 37.40 -6.73 3.91
C THR A 45 37.06 -5.37 4.54
N ARG A 46 38.09 -4.55 4.83
CA ARG A 46 37.88 -3.15 5.25
C ARG A 46 37.40 -2.33 4.06
N VAL A 47 36.33 -1.56 4.26
CA VAL A 47 35.68 -0.79 3.19
C VAL A 47 35.40 0.67 3.60
N LYS A 48 35.30 1.54 2.60
CA LYS A 48 34.94 2.96 2.76
C LYS A 48 33.65 3.27 2.00
N LYS A 49 32.72 3.97 2.65
CA LYS A 49 31.50 4.48 2.02
C LYS A 49 31.84 5.52 0.95
N VAL A 50 31.25 5.38 -0.24
CA VAL A 50 31.43 6.27 -1.39
C VAL A 50 30.08 6.66 -1.99
N PHE A 51 29.94 7.92 -2.39
CA PHE A 51 28.72 8.46 -3.00
C PHE A 51 28.83 8.63 -4.53
N ARG A 52 30.05 8.53 -5.06
CA ARG A 52 30.35 8.56 -6.49
C ARG A 52 31.20 7.34 -6.80
N TYR A 53 30.75 6.53 -7.73
CA TYR A 53 31.37 5.26 -8.09
C TYR A 53 30.93 4.87 -9.51
N ASP A 54 31.73 4.08 -10.21
CA ASP A 54 31.35 3.48 -11.49
C ASP A 54 30.55 2.22 -11.21
N LYS A 55 29.32 2.13 -11.71
CA LYS A 55 28.45 0.95 -11.50
C LYS A 55 29.01 -0.34 -12.12
N LYS A 56 29.99 -0.24 -13.02
CA LYS A 56 30.66 -1.40 -13.64
C LYS A 56 31.80 -1.96 -12.81
N ASP A 57 32.18 -1.29 -11.73
CA ASP A 57 33.23 -1.74 -10.84
C ASP A 57 32.78 -3.01 -10.08
N SER A 58 33.54 -4.09 -10.25
CA SER A 58 33.27 -5.40 -9.64
C SER A 58 33.52 -5.43 -8.14
N ASP A 59 34.28 -4.48 -7.61
CA ASP A 59 34.68 -4.45 -6.20
C ASP A 59 33.68 -3.69 -5.32
N LEU A 60 32.53 -3.30 -5.88
CA LEU A 60 31.49 -2.59 -5.16
C LEU A 60 30.70 -3.49 -4.22
N TYR A 61 30.63 -3.06 -2.97
CA TYR A 61 29.76 -3.65 -1.96
C TYR A 61 28.48 -2.83 -1.85
N GLU A 62 27.35 -3.55 -1.73
CA GLU A 62 26.00 -3.01 -1.53
C GLU A 62 25.59 -1.97 -2.58
N SER A 63 26.16 -1.97 -3.79
CA SER A 63 25.80 -0.98 -4.82
C SER A 63 24.42 -1.25 -5.45
N ASP A 64 23.94 -2.47 -5.31
CA ASP A 64 22.70 -3.04 -5.80
C ASP A 64 21.53 -2.95 -4.79
N VAL A 65 21.80 -2.56 -3.54
CA VAL A 65 20.75 -2.42 -2.52
C VAL A 65 19.68 -1.41 -3.00
N PRO A 66 18.40 -1.83 -3.05
CA PRO A 66 17.31 -0.98 -3.52
C PRO A 66 17.18 0.34 -2.73
N ALA A 67 16.71 1.38 -3.41
CA ALA A 67 16.60 2.72 -2.83
C ALA A 67 15.73 2.77 -1.56
N ILE A 68 14.62 2.01 -1.56
CA ILE A 68 13.74 1.91 -0.39
C ILE A 68 14.44 1.21 0.76
N THR A 69 15.01 0.02 0.53
CA THR A 69 15.78 -0.72 1.55
C THR A 69 16.84 0.17 2.19
N ARG A 70 17.59 0.93 1.37
CA ARG A 70 18.58 1.89 1.86
C ARG A 70 17.97 2.95 2.78
N ALA A 71 16.88 3.57 2.34
CA ALA A 71 16.21 4.61 3.09
C ALA A 71 15.68 4.08 4.42
N LEU A 72 15.14 2.87 4.45
CA LEU A 72 14.65 2.23 5.68
C LEU A 72 15.79 1.93 6.65
N VAL A 73 16.89 1.34 6.18
CA VAL A 73 18.10 1.11 6.98
C VAL A 73 18.60 2.44 7.54
N ASP A 74 18.85 3.45 6.70
CA ASP A 74 19.38 4.74 7.14
C ASP A 74 18.49 5.45 8.18
N ASN A 75 17.17 5.24 8.16
CA ASN A 75 16.22 5.89 9.09
C ASN A 75 15.91 5.05 10.33
N TYR A 76 15.98 3.72 10.25
CA TYR A 76 15.41 2.83 11.29
C TYR A 76 16.36 1.74 11.79
N THR A 77 17.63 1.69 11.38
CA THR A 77 18.60 0.65 11.84
C THR A 77 18.69 0.50 13.36
N GLN A 78 18.41 1.55 14.12
CA GLN A 78 18.56 1.55 15.58
C GLN A 78 17.28 1.13 16.33
N SER A 79 16.25 0.66 15.64
CA SER A 79 14.95 0.30 16.23
C SER A 79 14.44 -1.02 15.65
N ASP A 80 14.12 -1.96 16.53
CA ASP A 80 13.49 -3.24 16.19
C ASP A 80 11.97 -3.26 16.50
N GLU A 81 11.44 -2.16 17.04
CA GLU A 81 10.01 -2.03 17.33
C GLU A 81 9.17 -2.13 16.04
N PRO A 82 7.96 -2.71 16.09
CA PRO A 82 7.05 -2.66 14.96
C PRO A 82 6.48 -1.25 14.75
N SER A 83 6.06 -0.96 13.52
CA SER A 83 5.28 0.24 13.22
C SER A 83 3.86 0.12 13.81
N ILE A 84 3.32 1.26 14.25
CA ILE A 84 1.99 1.36 14.87
C ILE A 84 1.03 2.18 14.02
N GLY A 85 -0.27 2.11 14.34
CA GLY A 85 -1.30 2.93 13.68
C GLY A 85 -1.60 2.54 12.23
N HIS A 86 -1.27 1.30 11.84
CA HIS A 86 -1.67 0.75 10.55
C HIS A 86 -3.19 0.71 10.43
N LYS A 87 -3.68 1.11 9.28
CA LYS A 87 -5.10 1.08 8.93
C LYS A 87 -5.30 -0.11 8.03
N VAL A 88 -6.08 -1.09 8.46
CA VAL A 88 -6.30 -2.30 7.67
C VAL A 88 -7.70 -2.25 7.10
N MET A 89 -7.79 -2.41 5.78
CA MET A 89 -9.05 -2.66 5.09
C MET A 89 -8.94 -3.99 4.37
N VAL A 90 -9.94 -4.85 4.55
CA VAL A 90 -10.09 -6.10 3.80
C VAL A 90 -11.33 -5.96 2.96
N PHE A 91 -11.25 -6.27 1.67
CA PHE A 91 -12.41 -6.21 0.78
C PHE A 91 -12.41 -7.35 -0.21
N ASP A 92 -13.59 -7.67 -0.70
CA ASP A 92 -13.85 -8.68 -1.72
C ASP A 92 -14.92 -8.17 -2.69
N ILE A 93 -14.86 -8.60 -3.94
CA ILE A 93 -15.76 -8.13 -5.00
C ILE A 93 -16.44 -9.29 -5.71
N GLU A 94 -17.68 -9.07 -6.13
CA GLU A 94 -18.42 -10.00 -6.98
C GLU A 94 -18.68 -9.36 -8.33
N VAL A 95 -18.54 -10.15 -9.39
CA VAL A 95 -18.60 -9.68 -10.77
C VAL A 95 -19.58 -10.55 -11.55
N GLU A 96 -20.39 -9.93 -12.41
CA GLU A 96 -21.32 -10.64 -13.28
C GLU A 96 -20.56 -11.62 -14.20
N VAL A 97 -21.00 -12.88 -14.25
CA VAL A 97 -20.43 -13.89 -15.14
C VAL A 97 -21.29 -13.95 -16.41
N THR A 98 -20.78 -13.42 -17.52
CA THR A 98 -21.46 -13.47 -18.82
C THR A 98 -20.96 -14.64 -19.67
N GLU A 99 -19.70 -14.58 -20.11
CA GLU A 99 -19.05 -15.60 -20.93
C GLU A 99 -17.70 -16.02 -20.33
N GLY A 100 -17.64 -17.22 -19.78
CA GLY A 100 -16.42 -17.75 -19.17
C GLY A 100 -16.02 -17.04 -17.88
N PHE A 101 -14.76 -17.19 -17.47
CA PHE A 101 -14.25 -16.60 -16.24
C PHE A 101 -13.91 -15.12 -16.45
N PRO A 102 -14.39 -14.19 -15.59
CA PRO A 102 -14.09 -12.77 -15.72
C PRO A 102 -12.59 -12.48 -15.73
N SER A 103 -12.13 -11.63 -16.64
CA SER A 103 -10.71 -11.26 -16.76
C SER A 103 -10.43 -9.94 -16.05
N PRO A 104 -9.60 -9.91 -14.97
CA PRO A 104 -9.26 -8.67 -14.28
C PRO A 104 -8.49 -7.67 -15.16
N THR A 105 -7.75 -8.16 -16.17
CA THR A 105 -7.01 -7.30 -17.10
C THR A 105 -7.92 -6.58 -18.08
N LYS A 106 -9.05 -7.18 -18.47
CA LYS A 106 -10.03 -6.57 -19.36
C LYS A 106 -11.09 -5.77 -18.60
N ALA A 107 -11.50 -6.26 -17.44
CA ALA A 107 -12.53 -5.67 -16.59
C ALA A 107 -13.82 -5.31 -17.36
N GLU A 108 -14.29 -6.23 -18.22
CA GLU A 108 -15.43 -6.01 -19.13
C GLU A 108 -16.80 -6.27 -18.48
N ASN A 109 -16.80 -7.03 -17.39
CA ASN A 109 -17.99 -7.41 -16.64
C ASN A 109 -18.27 -6.41 -15.51
N LYS A 110 -19.55 -6.22 -15.21
CA LYS A 110 -19.98 -5.32 -14.13
C LYS A 110 -19.64 -5.87 -12.76
N ILE A 111 -19.14 -5.01 -11.88
CA ILE A 111 -19.08 -5.29 -10.45
C ILE A 111 -20.49 -5.22 -9.88
N THR A 112 -20.92 -6.32 -9.27
CA THR A 112 -22.27 -6.49 -8.72
C THR A 112 -22.31 -6.28 -7.22
N SER A 113 -21.22 -6.54 -6.51
CA SER A 113 -21.07 -6.14 -5.11
C SER A 113 -19.63 -5.93 -4.69
N ILE A 114 -19.44 -5.13 -3.64
CA ILE A 114 -18.17 -4.96 -2.93
C ILE A 114 -18.46 -5.09 -1.44
N ALA A 115 -17.88 -6.09 -0.80
CA ALA A 115 -17.88 -6.24 0.65
C ALA A 115 -16.55 -5.73 1.20
N LEU A 116 -16.58 -4.96 2.29
CA LEU A 116 -15.37 -4.49 2.96
C LEU A 116 -15.53 -4.44 4.47
N TRP A 117 -14.42 -4.58 5.16
CA TRP A 117 -14.27 -4.34 6.60
C TRP A 117 -13.07 -3.41 6.82
N ASP A 118 -13.18 -2.50 7.80
CA ASP A 118 -12.06 -1.66 8.21
C ASP A 118 -11.75 -1.77 9.71
N SER A 119 -10.46 -1.80 10.04
CA SER A 119 -9.97 -1.99 11.41
C SER A 119 -10.13 -0.75 12.30
N LEU A 120 -10.55 0.39 11.76
CA LEU A 120 -10.66 1.65 12.51
C LEU A 120 -12.01 1.75 13.22
N THR A 121 -13.06 1.29 12.54
CA THR A 121 -14.43 1.33 13.03
C THR A 121 -14.94 -0.05 13.45
N ASP A 122 -14.26 -1.12 13.01
CA ASP A 122 -14.74 -2.51 13.13
C ASP A 122 -16.13 -2.72 12.50
N GLU A 123 -16.43 -1.92 11.47
CA GLU A 123 -17.66 -1.99 10.68
C GLU A 123 -17.44 -2.76 9.37
N TYR A 124 -18.51 -3.43 8.97
CA TYR A 124 -18.62 -4.17 7.71
C TYR A 124 -19.59 -3.43 6.80
N TYR A 125 -19.19 -3.21 5.56
CA TYR A 125 -20.01 -2.61 4.52
C TYR A 125 -20.18 -3.58 3.36
N CYS A 126 -21.39 -3.67 2.82
CA CYS A 126 -21.68 -4.41 1.60
C CYS A 126 -22.41 -3.49 0.63
N TYR A 127 -21.73 -3.09 -0.43
CA TYR A 127 -22.30 -2.28 -1.50
C TYR A 127 -22.82 -3.20 -2.58
N VAL A 128 -24.10 -3.09 -2.93
CA VAL A 128 -24.77 -4.01 -3.86
C VAL A 128 -25.37 -3.24 -5.03
N LEU A 129 -25.10 -3.68 -6.25
CA LEU A 129 -25.74 -3.18 -7.46
C LEU A 129 -27.15 -3.80 -7.55
N ASP A 130 -28.16 -3.01 -7.25
CA ASP A 130 -29.56 -3.45 -7.19
C ASP A 130 -30.51 -2.47 -7.91
N PRO A 131 -30.40 -2.36 -9.25
CA PRO A 131 -31.19 -1.41 -10.04
C PRO A 131 -32.70 -1.62 -9.90
N GLU A 132 -33.13 -2.86 -9.66
CA GLU A 132 -34.54 -3.28 -9.61
C GLU A 132 -35.11 -3.31 -8.18
N ASN A 133 -34.32 -2.93 -7.16
CA ASN A 133 -34.71 -3.00 -5.75
C ASN A 133 -35.13 -4.41 -5.27
N LYS A 134 -34.45 -5.46 -5.76
CA LYS A 134 -34.70 -6.86 -5.37
C LYS A 134 -34.40 -7.15 -3.91
N LEU A 135 -33.53 -6.34 -3.29
CA LEU A 135 -33.27 -6.43 -1.85
C LEU A 135 -34.40 -5.84 -1.00
N GLU A 136 -35.41 -5.22 -1.63
CA GLU A 136 -36.58 -4.64 -0.96
C GLU A 136 -36.21 -3.71 0.20
N ILE A 137 -35.16 -2.90 0.03
CA ILE A 137 -34.71 -1.97 1.06
C ILE A 137 -35.69 -0.80 1.14
N GLU A 138 -36.48 -0.74 2.22
CA GLU A 138 -37.55 0.26 2.39
C GLU A 138 -37.04 1.68 2.69
N SER A 139 -35.81 1.83 3.19
CA SER A 139 -35.26 3.15 3.51
C SER A 139 -35.02 4.00 2.24
N GLU A 140 -35.30 5.30 2.31
CA GLU A 140 -35.08 6.23 1.19
C GLU A 140 -33.63 6.22 0.68
N ASP A 141 -32.67 6.08 1.59
CA ASP A 141 -31.22 6.01 1.28
C ASP A 141 -30.75 4.61 0.85
N ARG A 142 -31.64 3.62 0.79
CA ARG A 142 -31.35 2.21 0.47
C ARG A 142 -30.27 1.59 1.34
N VAL A 143 -30.31 1.87 2.64
CA VAL A 143 -29.40 1.36 3.67
C VAL A 143 -30.12 0.40 4.62
N LEU A 144 -29.56 -0.80 4.78
CA LEU A 144 -29.91 -1.73 5.86
C LEU A 144 -28.76 -1.79 6.86
N LYS A 145 -28.99 -1.39 8.10
CA LYS A 145 -27.99 -1.48 9.18
C LYS A 145 -28.43 -2.49 10.24
N SER A 146 -27.53 -3.42 10.58
CA SER A 146 -27.72 -4.40 11.65
C SER A 146 -26.42 -4.58 12.41
N GLY A 147 -26.36 -4.01 13.63
CA GLY A 147 -25.12 -3.96 14.41
C GLY A 147 -24.03 -3.18 13.68
N ASN A 148 -22.87 -3.80 13.49
CA ASN A 148 -21.74 -3.26 12.74
C ASN A 148 -21.79 -3.57 11.23
N ASN A 149 -22.86 -4.22 10.74
CA ASN A 149 -23.05 -4.51 9.32
C ASN A 149 -23.94 -3.45 8.67
N THR A 150 -23.50 -2.92 7.53
CA THR A 150 -24.24 -1.96 6.73
C THR A 150 -24.30 -2.44 5.28
N ILE A 151 -25.51 -2.69 4.77
CA ILE A 151 -25.74 -3.00 3.35
C ILE A 151 -26.29 -1.75 2.69
N ILE A 152 -25.74 -1.37 1.52
CA ILE A 152 -26.20 -0.21 0.75
C ILE A 152 -26.48 -0.65 -0.69
N GLY A 153 -27.71 -0.43 -1.14
CA GLY A 153 -28.13 -0.74 -2.51
C GLY A 153 -27.97 0.45 -3.45
N TYR A 154 -27.29 0.26 -4.57
CA TYR A 154 -27.05 1.28 -5.60
C TYR A 154 -27.83 0.96 -6.88
N LYS A 155 -28.30 2.00 -7.57
CA LYS A 155 -29.05 1.82 -8.83
C LYS A 155 -28.14 1.67 -10.04
N SER A 156 -26.90 2.17 -9.95
CA SER A 156 -25.91 2.07 -11.01
C SER A 156 -24.54 1.66 -10.47
N GLU A 157 -23.76 1.01 -11.31
CA GLU A 157 -22.38 0.61 -10.98
C GLU A 157 -21.49 1.83 -10.71
N VAL A 158 -21.72 2.94 -11.42
CA VAL A 158 -20.97 4.18 -11.24
C VAL A 158 -21.16 4.76 -9.82
N GLU A 159 -22.39 4.75 -9.29
CA GLU A 159 -22.65 5.20 -7.92
C GLU A 159 -21.96 4.28 -6.89
N LEU A 160 -22.05 2.97 -7.10
CA LEU A 160 -21.42 1.95 -6.26
C LEU A 160 -19.90 2.15 -6.20
N LEU A 161 -19.25 2.26 -7.35
CA LEU A 161 -17.79 2.44 -7.44
C LEU A 161 -17.33 3.77 -6.84
N ASN A 162 -18.10 4.85 -7.03
CA ASN A 162 -17.78 6.13 -6.41
C ASN A 162 -17.94 6.10 -4.88
N ALA A 163 -18.95 5.40 -4.36
CA ALA A 163 -19.11 5.22 -2.93
C ALA A 163 -17.94 4.42 -2.33
N PHE A 164 -17.55 3.32 -2.99
CA PHE A 164 -16.36 2.56 -2.62
C PHE A 164 -15.08 3.41 -2.64
N PHE A 165 -14.87 4.18 -3.71
CA PHE A 165 -13.72 5.08 -3.80
C PHE A 165 -13.74 6.16 -2.71
N GLY A 166 -14.91 6.69 -2.37
CA GLY A 166 -15.11 7.63 -1.26
C GLY A 166 -14.69 7.00 0.07
N LYS A 167 -15.19 5.80 0.38
CA LYS A 167 -14.86 5.06 1.60
C LYS A 167 -13.37 4.71 1.67
N TYR A 168 -12.78 4.27 0.55
CA TYR A 168 -11.34 4.00 0.45
C TYR A 168 -10.50 5.26 0.78
N ASN A 169 -10.89 6.43 0.27
CA ASN A 169 -10.19 7.69 0.52
C ASN A 169 -10.40 8.25 1.94
N GLU A 170 -11.52 7.91 2.58
CA GLU A 170 -11.80 8.22 3.98
C GLU A 170 -10.88 7.40 4.89
N ILE A 171 -10.87 6.07 4.69
CA ILE A 171 -10.05 5.15 5.49
C ILE A 171 -8.57 5.42 5.24
N ARG A 172 -8.16 5.49 3.96
CA ARG A 172 -6.77 5.49 3.50
C ARG A 172 -6.00 4.29 4.07
N PRO A 173 -6.42 3.07 3.71
CA PRO A 173 -5.71 1.86 4.14
C PRO A 173 -4.26 1.85 3.62
#